data_AF-A0A7C6EM15-F1
#
_entry.id   AF-A0A7C6EM15-F1
#
_cell.length_a   1.000
_cell.length_b   1.000
_cell.length_c   1.000
_cell.angle_alpha   90.00
_cell.angle_beta   90.00
_cell.angle_gamma   90.00
#
_symmetry.space_group_name_H-M   'P 1'
#
loop_
_entity.id
_entity.type
_entity.pdbx_description
1 polymer ?
#
loop_
_entity_poly.entity_id
_entity_poly.type
_entity_poly.pdbx_seq_one_letter_code
_entity_poly.pdbx_strand_id
1 'polypeptide(L)'
;MSEEKLKQLIEYLDSRIRMLEEELKLLKGLKEIMEDKVRRPSAEQSKEEIPVTLSEVKWRSYPSGEGEWCFADELPESFIEELRRKGIMDVDGYRYVYKRLSGGKEIVARKALRGL
;
A
#
# COMPACT_ATOMS: atom_id res chain seq x y z
N MET A 1 6.25 48.07 -33.67
CA MET A 1 5.28 46.95 -33.61
C MET A 1 3.90 47.55 -33.82
N SER A 2 3.07 46.99 -34.70
CA SER A 2 1.75 47.56 -35.02
C SER A 2 0.75 47.33 -33.89
N GLU A 3 -0.25 48.20 -33.78
CA GLU A 3 -1.34 48.07 -32.79
C GLU A 3 -2.06 46.72 -32.91
N GLU A 4 -2.25 46.26 -34.15
CA GLU A 4 -2.84 44.95 -34.45
C GLU A 4 -2.01 43.78 -33.91
N LYS A 5 -0.67 43.83 -34.06
CA LYS A 5 0.22 42.83 -33.47
C LYS A 5 0.18 42.85 -31.95
N LEU A 6 -0.02 44.02 -31.35
CA LEU A 6 -0.12 44.17 -29.90
C LEU A 6 -1.40 43.50 -29.36
N LYS A 7 -2.53 43.69 -30.05
CA LYS A 7 -3.81 43.04 -29.70
C LYS A 7 -3.71 41.52 -29.79
N GLN A 8 -3.13 40.99 -30.87
CA GLN A 8 -2.91 39.55 -31.03
C GLN A 8 -2.00 38.97 -29.93
N LEU A 9 -0.98 39.72 -29.50
CA LEU A 9 -0.10 39.28 -28.41
C LEU A 9 -0.85 39.23 -27.07
N ILE A 10 -1.69 40.23 -26.80
CA ILE A 10 -2.52 40.29 -25.59
C ILE A 10 -3.47 39.09 -25.56
N GLU A 11 -4.19 38.83 -26.65
CA GLU A 11 -5.11 37.68 -26.73
C GLU A 11 -4.38 36.33 -26.54
N TYR A 12 -3.19 36.19 -27.11
CA TYR A 12 -2.36 35.02 -26.90
C TYR A 12 -1.95 34.86 -25.43
N LEU A 13 -1.50 35.95 -24.80
CA LEU A 13 -1.10 35.94 -23.38
C LEU A 13 -2.28 35.62 -22.48
N ASP A 14 -3.47 36.18 -22.74
CA ASP A 14 -4.69 35.90 -21.98
C ASP A 14 -5.10 34.43 -22.08
N SER A 15 -5.00 33.85 -23.29
CA SER A 15 -5.25 32.42 -23.49
C SER A 15 -4.23 31.56 -22.74
N ARG A 16 -2.94 31.94 -22.81
CA ARG A 16 -1.87 31.22 -22.11
C ARG A 16 -2.01 31.29 -20.59
N ILE A 17 -2.41 32.45 -20.06
CA ILE A 17 -2.70 32.63 -18.64
C ILE A 17 -3.82 31.69 -18.21
N ARG A 18 -4.95 31.67 -18.93
CA ARG A 18 -6.08 30.77 -18.61
C ARG A 18 -5.67 29.30 -18.58
N MET A 19 -4.90 28.85 -19.58
CA MET A 19 -4.40 27.47 -19.61
C MET A 19 -3.51 27.14 -18.41
N LEU A 20 -2.62 28.06 -18.04
CA LEU A 20 -1.73 27.87 -16.89
C LEU A 20 -2.49 27.88 -15.56
N GLU A 21 -3.54 28.68 -15.44
CA GLU A 21 -4.41 28.71 -14.26
C GLU A 21 -5.19 27.39 -14.11
N GLU A 22 -5.69 26.83 -15.21
CA GLU A 22 -6.34 25.51 -15.22
C GLU A 22 -5.37 24.38 -14.83
N GLU A 23 -4.17 24.37 -15.42
CA GLU A 23 -3.12 23.41 -15.09
C GLU A 23 -2.72 23.52 -13.61
N LEU A 24 -2.54 24.75 -13.11
CA LEU A 24 -2.23 25.00 -11.70
C LEU A 24 -3.35 24.51 -10.78
N LYS A 25 -4.62 24.69 -11.17
CA LYS A 25 -5.77 24.20 -10.40
C LYS A 25 -5.76 22.67 -10.32
N LEU A 26 -5.49 21.97 -11.43
CA LEU A 26 -5.38 20.51 -11.46
C LEU A 26 -4.23 20.02 -10.58
N LEU A 27 -3.05 20.62 -10.69
CA LEU A 27 -1.88 20.26 -9.90
C LEU A 27 -2.08 20.51 -8.40
N LYS A 28 -2.78 21.59 -8.02
CA LYS A 28 -3.16 21.84 -6.63
C LYS A 28 -4.10 20.76 -6.10
N GLY A 29 -5.12 20.36 -6.88
CA GLY A 29 -6.01 19.26 -6.50
C GLY A 29 -5.27 17.93 -6.35
N LEU A 30 -4.35 17.62 -7.27
CA LEU A 30 -3.51 16.41 -7.16
C LEU A 30 -2.61 16.46 -5.92
N LYS A 31 -2.00 17.62 -5.65
CA LYS A 31 -1.19 17.83 -4.46
C LYS A 31 -2.00 17.63 -3.19
N GLU A 32 -3.23 18.15 -3.12
CA GLU A 32 -4.13 17.96 -1.97
C GLU A 32 -4.45 16.48 -1.76
N ILE A 33 -4.79 15.74 -2.83
CA ILE A 33 -5.02 14.29 -2.77
C ILE A 33 -3.76 13.56 -2.26
N MET A 34 -2.57 13.94 -2.73
CA MET A 34 -1.32 13.33 -2.30
C MET A 34 -0.96 13.69 -0.85
N GLU A 35 -1.17 14.95 -0.44
CA GLU A 35 -0.97 15.39 0.94
C GLU A 35 -1.95 14.69 1.89
N ASP A 36 -3.19 14.47 1.48
CA ASP A 36 -4.17 13.68 2.24
C ASP A 36 -3.73 12.22 2.35
N LYS A 37 -3.20 11.61 1.28
CA LYS A 37 -2.62 10.26 1.33
C LYS A 37 -1.37 10.16 2.21
N VAL A 38 -0.58 11.22 2.32
CA VAL A 38 0.60 11.27 3.20
C VAL A 38 0.19 11.52 4.66
N ARG A 39 -0.80 12.40 4.90
CA ARG A 39 -1.30 12.76 6.24
C ARG A 39 -2.20 11.67 6.84
N ARG A 40 -2.89 10.90 6.01
CA ARG A 40 -3.62 9.69 6.38
C ARG A 40 -2.92 8.50 5.71
N PRO A 41 -1.92 7.87 6.35
CA PRO A 41 -1.32 6.64 5.83
C PRO A 41 -2.27 5.44 6.00
N SER A 42 -3.57 5.62 5.79
CA SER A 42 -4.59 4.58 5.91
C SER A 42 -5.69 4.84 4.90
N ALA A 43 -5.95 3.79 4.12
CA ALA A 43 -6.91 3.66 3.03
C ALA A 43 -6.39 4.04 1.63
N GLU A 44 -6.21 3.00 0.82
CA GLU A 44 -6.23 2.99 -0.65
C GLU A 44 -4.90 3.23 -1.40
N GLN A 45 -3.96 2.31 -1.20
CA GLN A 45 -3.44 1.58 -2.36
C GLN A 45 -4.39 0.42 -2.67
N SER A 46 -5.17 0.60 -3.72
CA SER A 46 -6.02 -0.42 -4.33
C SER A 46 -5.19 -1.59 -4.86
N LYS A 47 -5.04 -2.62 -4.04
CA LYS A 47 -5.57 -3.95 -4.38
C LYS A 47 -6.78 -4.16 -3.47
N GLU A 48 -7.73 -4.99 -3.88
CA GLU A 48 -8.82 -5.41 -2.98
C GLU A 48 -8.23 -6.09 -1.74
N GLU A 49 -7.89 -5.32 -0.72
CA GLU A 49 -7.69 -5.80 0.64
C GLU A 49 -9.08 -5.96 1.23
N ILE A 50 -9.74 -7.06 0.83
CA ILE A 50 -10.61 -7.74 1.78
C ILE A 50 -9.76 -7.86 3.05
N PRO A 51 -10.21 -7.42 4.23
CA PRO A 51 -9.48 -7.69 5.46
C PRO A 51 -9.45 -9.21 5.58
N VAL A 52 -8.41 -9.84 5.03
CA VAL A 52 -8.19 -11.26 5.16
C VAL A 52 -7.83 -11.39 6.63
N THR A 53 -8.87 -11.67 7.42
CA THR A 53 -8.71 -12.05 8.80
C THR A 53 -7.66 -13.15 8.79
N LEU A 54 -6.70 -13.18 9.73
CA LEU A 54 -5.59 -14.16 9.67
C LEU A 54 -6.10 -15.63 9.55
N SER A 55 -7.36 -15.88 9.91
CA SER A 55 -8.11 -17.13 9.72
C SER A 55 -8.55 -17.43 8.29
N GLU A 56 -8.75 -16.43 7.43
CA GLU A 56 -9.24 -16.54 6.05
C GLU A 56 -8.12 -16.74 5.01
N VAL A 57 -6.87 -16.53 5.41
CA VAL A 57 -5.70 -16.79 4.56
C VAL A 57 -5.65 -18.28 4.19
N LYS A 58 -5.23 -18.59 2.96
CA LYS A 58 -5.08 -19.97 2.50
C LYS A 58 -3.82 -20.62 3.08
N TRP A 59 -3.89 -21.01 4.34
CA TRP A 59 -2.81 -21.73 5.02
C TRP A 59 -2.57 -23.11 4.42
N ARG A 60 -1.31 -23.43 4.18
CA ARG A 60 -0.86 -24.71 3.64
C ARG A 60 -0.21 -25.49 4.77
N SER A 61 -0.70 -26.70 5.03
CA SER A 61 -0.11 -27.56 6.05
C SER A 61 1.31 -27.97 5.65
N TYR A 62 2.21 -28.03 6.63
CA TYR A 62 3.49 -28.67 6.40
C TYR A 62 3.31 -30.19 6.20
N PRO A 63 4.14 -30.85 5.39
CA PRO A 63 4.11 -32.32 5.25
C PRO A 63 4.31 -33.08 6.57
N SER A 64 4.96 -32.46 7.56
CA SER A 64 5.14 -33.01 8.91
C SER A 64 3.85 -33.04 9.73
N GLY A 65 2.78 -32.37 9.29
CA GLY A 65 1.54 -32.19 10.05
C GLY A 65 1.65 -31.18 11.20
N GLU A 66 2.84 -30.62 11.46
CA GLU A 66 3.05 -29.63 12.50
C GLU A 66 3.00 -28.21 11.96
N GLY A 67 1.81 -27.61 12.06
CA GLY A 67 1.59 -26.23 11.69
C GLY A 67 1.39 -26.01 10.20
N GLU A 68 1.30 -24.75 9.84
CA GLU A 68 0.88 -24.31 8.52
C GLU A 68 1.72 -23.11 8.07
N TRP A 69 1.68 -22.80 6.78
CA TRP A 69 2.39 -21.66 6.23
C TRP A 69 1.64 -21.01 5.06
N CYS A 70 1.95 -19.75 4.81
CA CYS A 70 1.55 -19.01 3.62
C CYS A 70 2.74 -18.14 3.15
N PHE A 71 2.64 -17.56 1.96
CA PHE A 71 3.57 -16.53 1.55
C PHE A 71 3.29 -15.22 2.31
N ALA A 72 4.33 -14.41 2.52
CA ALA A 72 4.19 -13.15 3.26
C ALA A 72 3.31 -12.12 2.52
N ASP A 73 3.26 -12.17 1.18
CA ASP A 73 2.39 -11.33 0.35
C ASP A 73 0.91 -11.74 0.36
N GLU A 74 0.59 -12.90 0.97
CA GLU A 74 -0.80 -13.36 1.21
C GLU A 74 -1.37 -12.82 2.54
N LEU A 75 -0.61 -12.02 3.28
CA LEU A 75 -0.97 -11.47 4.60
C LEU A 75 -1.04 -9.94 4.58
N PRO A 76 -1.78 -9.32 5.53
CA PRO A 76 -1.81 -7.86 5.66
C PRO A 76 -0.40 -7.30 5.85
N GLU A 77 -0.05 -6.24 5.10
CA GLU A 77 1.29 -5.65 5.12
C GLU A 77 1.70 -5.20 6.52
N SER A 78 0.79 -4.55 7.25
CA SER A 78 1.00 -4.11 8.63
C SER A 78 1.36 -5.25 9.59
N PHE A 79 0.75 -6.43 9.41
CA PHE A 79 1.06 -7.62 10.19
C PHE A 79 2.46 -8.16 9.87
N ILE A 80 2.83 -8.18 8.58
CA ILE A 80 4.15 -8.64 8.14
C ILE A 80 5.26 -7.70 8.63
N GLU A 81 5.07 -6.39 8.55
CA GLU A 81 6.03 -5.42 9.05
C GLU A 81 6.26 -5.59 10.56
N GLU A 82 5.18 -5.76 11.32
CA GLU A 82 5.27 -6.01 12.75
C GLU A 82 5.98 -7.34 13.06
N LEU A 83 5.65 -8.41 12.31
CA LEU A 83 6.25 -9.72 12.48
C LEU A 83 7.73 -9.73 12.08
N ARG A 84 8.13 -9.01 11.03
CA ARG A 84 9.54 -8.81 10.66
C ARG A 84 10.31 -8.11 11.78
N ARG A 85 9.70 -7.12 12.42
CA ARG A 85 10.32 -6.36 13.52
C ARG A 85 10.45 -7.19 14.80
N LYS A 86 9.40 -7.95 15.16
CA LYS A 86 9.35 -8.75 16.39
C LYS A 86 9.98 -10.14 16.25
N GLY A 87 10.10 -10.65 15.02
CA GLY A 87 10.55 -12.00 14.68
C GLY A 87 9.50 -13.09 14.92
N ILE A 88 8.82 -13.03 16.07
CA ILE A 88 7.76 -13.97 16.49
C ILE A 88 6.59 -13.15 17.05
N MET A 89 5.36 -13.55 16.74
CA MET A 89 4.14 -12.96 17.31
C MET A 89 3.14 -14.05 17.69
N ASP A 90 2.49 -13.86 18.83
CA ASP A 90 1.39 -14.72 19.28
C ASP A 90 0.07 -13.92 19.14
N VAL A 91 -0.81 -14.38 18.25
CA VAL A 91 -2.09 -13.72 17.92
C VAL A 91 -3.16 -14.79 17.72
N ASP A 92 -4.37 -14.58 18.27
CA ASP A 92 -5.53 -15.46 18.10
C ASP A 92 -5.28 -16.96 18.34
N GLY A 93 -4.43 -17.29 19.33
CA GLY A 93 -4.10 -18.67 19.66
C GLY A 93 -3.08 -19.35 18.74
N TYR A 94 -2.44 -18.59 17.85
CA TYR A 94 -1.36 -19.06 16.98
C TYR A 94 -0.07 -18.29 17.23
N ARG A 95 1.05 -19.01 17.13
CA ARG A 95 2.38 -18.43 17.05
C ARG A 95 2.80 -18.32 15.59
N TYR A 96 3.07 -17.10 15.16
CA TYR A 96 3.54 -16.76 13.83
C TYR A 96 5.05 -16.54 13.83
N VAL A 97 5.71 -17.02 12.79
CA VAL A 97 7.16 -16.88 12.60
C VAL A 97 7.44 -16.50 11.16
N TYR A 98 8.18 -15.41 10.98
CA TYR A 98 8.67 -14.98 9.68
C TYR A 98 9.87 -15.81 9.25
N LYS A 99 9.89 -16.29 8.01
CA LYS A 99 11.03 -17.02 7.44
C LYS A 99 11.35 -16.54 6.04
N ARG A 100 12.63 -16.32 5.78
CA ARG A 100 13.17 -16.06 4.43
C ARG A 100 13.84 -17.33 3.91
N LEU A 101 13.36 -17.83 2.77
CA LEU A 101 13.88 -19.03 2.13
C LEU A 101 15.11 -18.71 1.26
N SER A 102 15.89 -19.73 0.93
CA SER A 102 17.15 -19.65 0.16
C SER A 102 17.03 -19.19 -1.30
N GLY A 103 15.85 -18.72 -1.73
CA GLY A 103 15.60 -18.09 -3.03
C GLY A 103 15.01 -16.69 -2.93
N GLY A 104 15.14 -16.03 -1.78
CA GLY A 104 14.58 -14.70 -1.53
C GLY A 104 13.08 -14.67 -1.25
N LYS A 105 12.38 -15.79 -1.38
CA LYS A 105 10.96 -15.94 -1.04
C LYS A 105 10.73 -15.82 0.46
N GLU A 106 9.66 -15.15 0.83
CA GLU A 106 9.31 -14.84 2.21
C GLU A 106 8.00 -15.55 2.57
N ILE A 107 8.02 -16.30 3.67
CA ILE A 107 6.86 -17.05 4.14
C ILE A 107 6.59 -16.72 5.60
N VAL A 108 5.34 -16.89 6.00
CA VAL A 108 4.94 -16.91 7.40
C VAL A 108 4.50 -18.31 7.75
N ALA A 109 5.10 -18.86 8.80
CA ALA A 109 4.69 -20.11 9.40
C ALA A 109 3.83 -19.81 10.64
N ARG A 110 2.74 -20.55 10.85
CA ARG A 110 1.96 -20.52 12.08
C ARG A 110 1.87 -21.89 12.72
N LYS A 111 1.84 -21.94 14.05
CA LYS A 111 1.55 -23.14 14.83
C LYS A 111 0.54 -22.78 15.91
N ALA A 112 -0.49 -23.63 16.07
CA ALA A 112 -1.44 -23.47 17.17
C ALA A 112 -0.69 -23.57 18.50
N LEU A 113 -0.91 -22.59 19.37
CA LEU A 113 -0.48 -22.63 20.76
C LEU A 113 -1.43 -23.61 21.47
N ARG A 114 -1.11 -24.91 21.43
CA ARG A 114 -1.88 -25.90 22.19
C ARG A 114 -1.75 -25.58 23.69
N GLY A 115 -2.84 -25.14 24.30
CA GLY A 115 -3.01 -24.99 25.75
C GLY A 115 -2.48 -23.68 26.35
N LEU A 116 -3.39 -22.73 26.56
CA LEU A 116 -3.66 -22.23 27.91
C LEU A 116 -4.90 -22.96 28.42
#